data_AF-A0A955AZY3-F1
#
_entry.id   AF-A0A955AZY3-F1
#
_cell.length_a   1.000
_cell.length_b   1.000
_cell.length_c   1.000
_cell.angle_alpha   90.00
_cell.angle_beta   90.00
_cell.angle_gamma   90.00
#
_symmetry.space_group_name_H-M   'P 1'
#
loop_
_entity.id
_entity.type
_entity.pdbx_description
1 polymer ?
#
loop_
_entity_poly.entity_id
_entity_poly.type
_entity_poly.pdbx_seq_one_letter_code
_entity_poly.pdbx_strand_id
1 'polypeptide(L)'
;MKIILAAPRGFCAGVNMAIESLDLALQAFGAPVYVYHEIVHNKYVVETFRDKGAVFVNSLSEVPPGSHLLFSAHGVSPEIRRVARERKLTAIDATCPLVTKVHLEAIKFAKQGYTILLIGHEGHDEVVGTMGEAPEAIVLVESVEHADRLEFGPDAKLAYLTQT
;
A
#
# COMPACT_ATOMS: atom_id res chain seq x y z
N MET A 1 2.49 -41.25 -6.69
CA MET A 1 2.97 -39.88 -6.42
C MET A 1 2.20 -39.31 -5.24
N LYS A 2 2.89 -38.81 -4.20
CA LYS A 2 2.25 -38.20 -3.03
C LYS A 2 2.33 -36.67 -3.16
N ILE A 3 1.18 -35.99 -3.17
CA ILE A 3 1.09 -34.52 -3.15
C ILE A 3 0.84 -34.09 -1.70
N ILE A 4 1.58 -33.08 -1.23
CA ILE A 4 1.43 -32.52 0.13
C ILE A 4 1.03 -31.05 -0.01
N LEU A 5 -0.03 -30.64 0.70
CA LEU A 5 -0.52 -29.27 0.70
C LEU A 5 -0.25 -28.63 2.07
N ALA A 6 0.43 -27.48 2.08
CA ALA A 6 0.72 -26.74 3.30
C ALA A 6 -0.54 -26.13 3.93
N ALA A 7 -0.50 -25.89 5.25
CA ALA A 7 -1.49 -25.11 5.98
C ALA A 7 -0.79 -24.25 7.06
N PRO A 8 -1.00 -22.91 7.08
CA PRO A 8 -1.88 -22.14 6.19
C PRO A 8 -1.32 -21.98 4.75
N ARG A 9 -2.21 -21.72 3.79
CA ARG A 9 -1.88 -21.34 2.40
C ARG A 9 -3.00 -20.48 1.80
N GLY A 10 -2.68 -19.59 0.88
CA GLY A 10 -3.68 -18.78 0.16
C GLY A 10 -3.95 -17.43 0.83
N PHE A 11 -5.21 -17.01 0.83
CA PHE A 11 -5.59 -15.64 1.20
C PHE A 11 -5.44 -15.36 2.69
N CYS A 12 -4.85 -14.20 3.00
CA CYS A 12 -4.86 -13.62 4.34
C CYS A 12 -6.08 -12.70 4.51
N ALA A 13 -6.30 -12.23 5.74
CA ALA A 13 -7.43 -11.35 6.06
C ALA A 13 -7.40 -10.03 5.26
N GLY A 14 -6.22 -9.42 5.06
CA GLY A 14 -6.09 -8.18 4.30
C GLY A 14 -6.44 -8.34 2.82
N VAL A 15 -6.00 -9.45 2.20
CA VAL A 15 -6.35 -9.79 0.82
C VAL A 15 -7.87 -10.00 0.67
N ASN A 16 -8.50 -10.75 1.58
CA ASN A 16 -9.95 -10.96 1.56
C ASN A 16 -10.70 -9.63 1.66
N MET A 17 -10.33 -8.79 2.62
CA MET A 17 -10.96 -7.48 2.84
C MET A 17 -10.86 -6.58 1.59
N ALA A 18 -9.71 -6.55 0.93
CA ALA A 18 -9.51 -5.70 -0.24
C ALA A 18 -10.31 -6.18 -1.46
N ILE A 19 -10.31 -7.49 -1.70
CA ILE A 19 -11.12 -8.13 -2.75
C ILE A 19 -12.62 -7.90 -2.52
N GLU A 20 -13.08 -8.11 -1.29
CA GLU A 20 -14.49 -7.94 -0.92
C GLU A 20 -14.92 -6.48 -1.03
N SER A 21 -14.05 -5.54 -0.65
CA SER A 21 -14.30 -4.10 -0.79
C SER A 21 -14.48 -3.69 -2.26
N LEU A 22 -13.67 -4.23 -3.17
CA LEU A 22 -13.81 -3.96 -4.61
C LEU A 22 -15.10 -4.58 -5.18
N ASP A 23 -15.43 -5.81 -4.79
CA ASP A 23 -16.67 -6.46 -5.24
C ASP A 23 -17.90 -5.71 -4.76
N LEU A 24 -17.95 -5.31 -3.48
CA LEU A 24 -19.04 -4.51 -2.93
C LEU A 24 -19.14 -3.12 -3.59
N ALA A 25 -18.02 -2.47 -3.89
CA ALA A 25 -18.04 -1.20 -4.60
C ALA A 25 -18.64 -1.34 -6.02
N LEU A 26 -18.25 -2.38 -6.76
CA LEU A 26 -18.82 -2.67 -8.08
C LEU A 26 -20.33 -2.98 -7.99
N GLN A 27 -20.77 -3.72 -6.97
CA GLN A 27 -22.19 -3.99 -6.75
C GLN A 27 -22.98 -2.73 -6.39
N ALA A 28 -22.40 -1.83 -5.58
CA ALA A 28 -23.08 -0.64 -5.09
C ALA A 28 -23.12 0.49 -6.13
N PHE A 29 -22.05 0.69 -6.88
CA PHE A 29 -21.90 1.85 -7.79
C PHE A 29 -22.00 1.49 -9.27
N GLY A 30 -21.90 0.21 -9.63
CA GLY A 30 -21.77 -0.24 -11.01
C GLY A 30 -20.41 0.07 -11.62
N ALA A 31 -20.20 -0.36 -12.86
CA ALA A 31 -18.96 -0.09 -13.59
C ALA A 31 -18.97 1.30 -14.26
N PRO A 32 -17.81 1.99 -14.37
CA PRO A 32 -16.51 1.55 -13.88
C PRO A 32 -16.24 1.94 -12.42
N VAL A 33 -15.52 1.08 -11.71
CA VAL A 33 -14.84 1.43 -10.44
C VAL A 33 -13.34 1.42 -10.69
N TYR A 34 -12.66 2.52 -10.36
CA TYR A 34 -11.22 2.62 -10.56
C TYR A 34 -10.46 2.05 -9.37
N VAL A 35 -9.28 1.49 -9.60
CA VAL A 35 -8.38 1.02 -8.54
C VAL A 35 -6.99 1.59 -8.81
N TYR A 36 -6.42 2.28 -7.83
CA TYR A 36 -5.05 2.77 -7.90
C TYR A 36 -4.09 1.62 -7.60
N HIS A 37 -3.31 1.23 -8.62
CA HIS A 37 -2.56 -0.02 -8.73
C HIS A 37 -3.43 -1.28 -8.63
N GLU A 38 -2.82 -2.46 -8.76
CA GLU A 38 -3.53 -3.73 -8.61
C GLU A 38 -4.08 -3.86 -7.18
N ILE A 39 -5.33 -4.33 -7.01
CA ILE A 39 -5.96 -4.47 -5.69
C ILE A 39 -5.13 -5.38 -4.76
N VAL A 40 -4.55 -6.44 -5.36
CA VAL A 40 -3.53 -7.34 -4.82
C VAL A 40 -2.67 -7.84 -5.98
N HIS A 41 -1.41 -8.22 -5.74
CA HIS A 41 -0.50 -8.77 -6.76
C HIS A 41 -0.85 -10.21 -7.17
N ASN A 42 -2.02 -10.40 -7.80
CA ASN A 42 -2.46 -11.68 -8.33
C ASN A 42 -3.20 -11.49 -9.65
N LYS A 43 -2.57 -11.93 -10.75
CA LYS A 43 -3.12 -11.81 -12.11
C LYS A 43 -4.55 -12.35 -12.24
N TYR A 44 -4.85 -13.52 -11.67
CA TYR A 44 -6.18 -14.11 -11.80
C TYR A 44 -7.26 -13.24 -11.14
N VAL A 45 -6.97 -12.71 -9.94
CA VAL A 45 -7.86 -11.77 -9.24
C VAL A 45 -8.04 -10.50 -10.05
N VAL A 46 -6.96 -9.91 -10.54
CA VAL A 46 -6.99 -8.66 -11.32
C VAL A 46 -7.81 -8.83 -12.60
N GLU A 47 -7.57 -9.88 -13.40
CA GLU A 47 -8.36 -10.14 -14.62
C GLU A 47 -9.84 -10.38 -14.30
N THR A 48 -10.14 -11.15 -13.23
CA THR A 48 -11.53 -11.38 -12.79
C THR A 48 -12.26 -10.07 -12.52
N PHE A 49 -11.59 -9.09 -11.91
CA PHE A 49 -12.21 -7.79 -11.63
C PHE A 49 -12.24 -6.85 -12.83
N ARG A 50 -11.27 -6.95 -13.75
CA ARG A 50 -11.35 -6.26 -15.05
C ARG A 50 -12.59 -6.69 -15.82
N ASP A 51 -12.85 -7.99 -15.88
CA ASP A 51 -14.05 -8.55 -16.53
C ASP A 51 -15.35 -8.09 -15.86
N LYS A 52 -15.32 -7.77 -14.57
CA LYS A 52 -16.45 -7.19 -13.81
C LYS A 52 -16.57 -5.67 -13.93
N GLY A 53 -15.65 -4.99 -14.64
CA GLY A 53 -15.69 -3.55 -14.87
C GLY A 53 -14.81 -2.70 -13.95
N ALA A 54 -13.87 -3.31 -13.21
CA ALA A 54 -12.83 -2.55 -12.52
C ALA A 54 -11.76 -2.04 -13.52
N VAL A 55 -11.29 -0.81 -13.31
CA VAL A 55 -10.23 -0.20 -14.12
C VAL A 55 -9.03 0.10 -13.24
N PHE A 56 -7.97 -0.70 -13.39
CA PHE A 56 -6.71 -0.52 -12.67
C PHE A 56 -5.85 0.53 -13.36
N VAL A 57 -5.40 1.53 -12.62
CA VAL A 57 -4.60 2.68 -13.12
C VAL A 57 -3.30 2.82 -12.33
N ASN A 58 -2.28 3.43 -12.95
CA ASN A 58 -1.00 3.71 -12.27
C ASN A 58 -0.88 5.18 -11.85
N SER A 59 -1.72 6.06 -12.40
CA SER A 59 -1.78 7.47 -12.06
C SER A 59 -3.22 7.91 -11.80
N LEU A 60 -3.41 8.72 -10.76
CA LEU A 60 -4.70 9.35 -10.50
C LEU A 60 -5.13 10.32 -11.60
N SER A 61 -4.23 10.76 -12.49
CA SER A 61 -4.60 11.60 -13.65
C SER A 61 -5.46 10.86 -14.67
N GLU A 62 -5.38 9.53 -14.71
CA GLU A 62 -6.13 8.66 -15.62
C GLU A 62 -7.60 8.50 -15.19
N VAL A 63 -7.92 8.83 -13.93
CA VAL A 63 -9.27 8.67 -13.37
C VAL A 63 -10.11 9.92 -13.67
N PRO A 64 -11.33 9.83 -14.20
CA PRO A 64 -12.19 11.00 -14.37
C PRO A 64 -12.54 11.63 -12.99
N PRO A 65 -12.52 12.97 -12.85
CA PRO A 65 -12.94 13.62 -11.61
C PRO A 65 -14.35 13.20 -11.17
N GLY A 66 -14.57 13.04 -9.86
CA GLY A 66 -15.86 12.57 -9.33
C GLY A 66 -16.06 11.05 -9.33
N SER A 67 -15.17 10.27 -9.95
CA SER A 67 -15.32 8.80 -10.02
C SER A 67 -15.11 8.10 -8.68
N HIS A 68 -15.59 6.86 -8.60
CA HIS A 68 -15.30 5.94 -7.50
C HIS A 68 -13.91 5.33 -7.66
N LEU A 69 -13.12 5.36 -6.60
CA LEU A 69 -11.73 4.89 -6.59
C LEU A 69 -11.49 3.99 -5.38
N LEU A 70 -10.72 2.92 -5.55
CA LEU A 70 -10.11 2.17 -4.45
C LEU A 70 -8.60 2.41 -4.39
N PHE A 71 -8.08 2.51 -3.17
CA PHE A 71 -6.66 2.29 -2.91
C PHE A 71 -6.41 0.81 -2.65
N SER A 72 -5.30 0.25 -3.14
CA SER A 72 -4.98 -1.17 -3.03
C SER A 72 -4.66 -1.62 -1.59
N ALA A 73 -4.56 -2.94 -1.39
CA ALA A 73 -4.21 -3.52 -0.09
C ALA A 73 -2.82 -3.09 0.42
N HIS A 74 -1.92 -2.70 -0.48
CA HIS A 74 -0.54 -2.31 -0.20
C HIS A 74 -0.42 -0.91 0.41
N GLY A 75 -1.50 -0.12 0.39
CA GLY A 75 -1.49 1.25 0.87
C GLY A 75 -0.93 2.25 -0.13
N VAL A 76 -1.16 3.53 0.17
CA VAL A 76 -0.74 4.67 -0.65
C VAL A 76 -0.14 5.76 0.25
N SER A 77 0.58 6.71 -0.34
CA SER A 77 1.11 7.85 0.41
C SER A 77 0.03 8.90 0.75
N PRO A 78 0.27 9.79 1.72
CA PRO A 78 -0.58 10.95 2.00
C PRO A 78 -0.83 11.84 0.77
N GLU A 79 0.16 11.94 -0.11
CA GLU A 79 0.09 12.73 -1.33
C GLU A 79 -0.95 12.17 -2.32
N ILE A 80 -0.97 10.85 -2.54
CA ILE A 80 -1.99 10.19 -3.36
C ILE A 80 -3.39 10.43 -2.78
N ARG A 81 -3.54 10.36 -1.44
CA ARG A 81 -4.80 10.71 -0.78
C ARG A 81 -5.19 12.17 -0.99
N ARG A 82 -4.23 13.10 -0.97
CA ARG A 82 -4.47 14.53 -1.24
C ARG A 82 -4.96 14.76 -2.67
N VAL A 83 -4.25 14.21 -3.66
CA VAL A 83 -4.61 14.32 -5.07
C VAL A 83 -6.01 13.73 -5.34
N ALA A 84 -6.34 12.57 -4.74
CA ALA A 84 -7.67 11.98 -4.87
C ALA A 84 -8.78 12.93 -4.36
N ARG A 85 -8.57 13.58 -3.20
CA ARG A 85 -9.51 14.58 -2.66
C ARG A 85 -9.66 15.79 -3.57
N GLU A 86 -8.55 16.32 -4.10
CA GLU A 86 -8.56 17.49 -4.99
C GLU A 86 -9.30 17.22 -6.30
N ARG A 87 -9.17 16.00 -6.82
CA ARG A 87 -9.91 15.53 -7.99
C ARG A 87 -11.35 15.10 -7.66
N LYS A 88 -11.81 15.31 -6.42
CA LYS A 88 -13.15 14.99 -5.91
C LYS A 88 -13.52 13.52 -6.11
N LEU A 89 -12.54 12.63 -6.05
CA LEU A 89 -12.78 11.19 -6.18
C LEU A 89 -13.45 10.68 -4.89
N THR A 90 -14.43 9.79 -5.05
CA THR A 90 -15.02 9.07 -3.92
C THR A 90 -14.12 7.86 -3.64
N ALA A 91 -13.11 8.05 -2.80
CA ALA A 91 -12.09 7.04 -2.52
C ALA A 91 -12.49 6.12 -1.36
N ILE A 92 -12.38 4.81 -1.59
CA ILE A 92 -12.48 3.74 -0.59
C ILE A 92 -11.08 3.22 -0.33
N ASP A 93 -10.64 3.25 0.93
CA ASP A 93 -9.30 2.81 1.30
C ASP A 93 -9.32 1.33 1.68
N ALA A 94 -8.78 0.46 0.79
CA ALA A 94 -8.71 -0.97 1.02
C ALA A 94 -7.35 -1.41 1.59
N THR A 95 -6.52 -0.47 2.06
CA THR A 95 -5.22 -0.75 2.69
C THR A 95 -5.37 -1.78 3.81
N CYS A 96 -4.53 -2.81 3.81
CA CYS A 96 -4.50 -3.80 4.88
C CYS A 96 -4.26 -3.11 6.24
N PRO A 97 -5.04 -3.40 7.30
CA PRO A 97 -4.84 -2.77 8.60
C PRO A 97 -3.43 -2.96 9.20
N LEU A 98 -2.73 -4.04 8.81
CA LEU A 98 -1.34 -4.27 9.22
C LEU A 98 -0.36 -3.33 8.52
N VAL A 99 -0.63 -2.94 7.27
CA VAL A 99 0.12 -1.89 6.55
C VAL A 99 -0.20 -0.53 7.16
N THR A 100 -1.48 -0.23 7.43
CA THR A 100 -1.88 1.01 8.12
C THR A 100 -1.19 1.15 9.48
N LYS A 101 -0.99 0.06 10.21
CA LYS A 101 -0.22 0.07 11.46
C LYS A 101 1.22 0.55 11.22
N VAL A 102 1.90 0.07 10.18
CA VAL A 102 3.26 0.50 9.84
C VAL A 102 3.29 1.99 9.49
N HIS A 103 2.33 2.48 8.71
CA HIS A 103 2.18 3.91 8.41
C HIS A 103 2.03 4.76 9.69
N LEU A 104 1.19 4.31 10.63
CA LEU A 104 0.97 5.01 11.90
C LEU A 104 2.22 5.03 12.79
N GLU A 105 3.00 3.96 12.83
CA GLU A 105 4.28 3.94 13.54
C GLU A 105 5.32 4.85 12.86
N ALA A 106 5.35 4.93 11.53
CA ALA A 106 6.23 5.85 10.81
C ALA A 106 5.94 7.32 11.19
N ILE A 107 4.66 7.72 11.17
CA ILE A 107 4.23 9.05 11.59
C ILE A 107 4.61 9.33 13.05
N LYS A 108 4.41 8.35 13.93
CA LYS A 108 4.69 8.49 15.37
C LYS A 108 6.18 8.64 15.63
N PHE A 109 7.03 7.81 15.03
CA PHE A 109 8.49 7.90 15.19
C PHE A 109 9.03 9.21 14.63
N ALA A 110 8.57 9.65 13.46
CA ALA A 110 8.95 10.94 12.90
C ALA A 110 8.61 12.10 13.84
N LYS A 111 7.39 12.12 14.41
CA LYS A 111 6.98 13.13 15.41
C LYS A 111 7.83 13.11 16.69
N GLN A 112 8.42 11.97 17.03
CA GLN A 112 9.30 11.82 18.18
C GLN A 112 10.77 12.14 17.87
N GLY A 113 11.07 12.54 16.62
CA GLY A 113 12.40 12.92 16.18
C GLY A 113 13.33 11.73 15.90
N TYR A 114 12.76 10.58 15.53
CA TYR A 114 13.54 9.41 15.10
C TYR A 114 13.88 9.49 13.61
N THR A 115 15.09 9.05 13.26
CA THR A 115 15.38 8.54 11.92
C THR A 115 14.91 7.09 11.84
N ILE A 116 14.13 6.77 10.82
CA ILE A 116 13.46 5.48 10.64
C ILE A 116 14.19 4.73 9.54
N LEU A 117 14.64 3.51 9.84
CA LEU A 117 15.16 2.58 8.85
C LEU A 117 13.99 1.73 8.36
N LEU A 118 13.50 1.99 7.15
CA LEU A 118 12.48 1.14 6.53
C LEU A 118 13.19 0.01 5.79
N ILE A 119 13.01 -1.22 6.24
CA ILE A 119 13.53 -2.41 5.57
C ILE A 119 12.50 -2.89 4.56
N GLY A 120 12.83 -2.86 3.28
CA GLY A 120 11.91 -3.22 2.21
C GLY A 120 12.60 -3.18 0.85
N HIS A 121 11.82 -3.27 -0.21
CA HIS A 121 12.33 -3.22 -1.59
C HIS A 121 11.95 -1.91 -2.28
N GLU A 122 12.93 -1.25 -2.91
CA GLU A 122 12.69 -0.01 -3.65
C GLU A 122 11.63 -0.24 -4.74
N GLY A 123 10.71 0.72 -4.87
CA GLY A 123 9.66 0.71 -5.88
C GLY A 123 8.46 -0.19 -5.59
N HIS A 124 8.46 -0.99 -4.51
CA HIS A 124 7.24 -1.71 -4.11
C HIS A 124 6.18 -0.75 -3.56
N ASP A 125 4.91 -0.91 -3.97
CA ASP A 125 3.78 -0.02 -3.61
C ASP A 125 3.72 0.27 -2.10
N GLU A 126 3.84 -0.77 -1.27
CA GLU A 126 3.82 -0.64 0.20
C GLU A 126 4.99 0.21 0.75
N VAL A 127 6.17 0.06 0.15
CA VAL A 127 7.36 0.83 0.54
C VAL A 127 7.18 2.28 0.12
N VAL A 128 6.72 2.54 -1.11
CA VAL A 128 6.42 3.89 -1.58
C VAL A 128 5.34 4.56 -0.71
N GLY A 129 4.30 3.81 -0.34
CA GLY A 129 3.25 4.27 0.57
C GLY A 129 3.79 4.66 1.94
N THR A 130 4.59 3.78 2.56
CA THR A 130 5.16 3.99 3.90
C THR A 130 6.19 5.12 3.91
N MET A 131 7.10 5.17 2.93
CA MET A 131 8.08 6.26 2.78
C MET A 131 7.38 7.62 2.70
N GLY A 132 6.24 7.68 2.02
CA GLY A 132 5.46 8.91 1.85
C GLY A 132 4.83 9.45 3.14
N GLU A 133 4.71 8.65 4.20
CA GLU A 133 4.15 9.09 5.49
C GLU A 133 5.11 10.03 6.26
N ALA A 134 6.43 9.83 6.09
CA ALA A 134 7.44 10.65 6.75
C ALA A 134 8.74 10.73 5.91
N PRO A 135 8.70 11.32 4.71
CA PRO A 135 9.81 11.26 3.74
C PRO A 135 11.12 11.85 4.26
N GLU A 136 11.06 12.87 5.11
CA GLU A 136 12.23 13.52 5.71
C GLU A 136 12.86 12.74 6.87
N ALA A 137 12.17 11.71 7.37
CA ALA A 137 12.59 10.94 8.53
C ALA A 137 12.94 9.49 8.20
N ILE A 138 12.66 9.00 6.99
CA ILE A 138 12.83 7.60 6.63
C ILE A 138 14.01 7.41 5.65
N VAL A 139 14.83 6.40 5.93
CA VAL A 139 15.87 5.87 5.04
C VAL A 139 15.50 4.44 4.67
N LEU A 140 15.41 4.14 3.38
CA LEU A 140 15.15 2.78 2.88
C LEU A 140 16.43 1.94 2.99
N VAL A 141 16.31 0.70 3.48
CA VAL A 141 17.40 -0.25 3.64
C VAL A 141 17.01 -1.59 3.00
N GLU A 142 17.81 -2.05 2.04
CA GLU A 142 17.50 -3.27 1.27
C GLU A 142 18.48 -4.42 1.51
N SER A 143 19.62 -4.15 2.16
CA SER A 143 20.66 -5.15 2.42
C SER A 143 21.49 -4.82 3.66
N VAL A 144 22.20 -5.84 4.15
CA VAL A 144 23.13 -5.69 5.29
C VAL A 144 24.26 -4.73 4.92
N GLU A 145 24.80 -4.82 3.71
CA GLU A 145 25.86 -3.94 3.24
C GLU A 145 25.39 -2.49 3.11
N HIS A 146 24.11 -2.26 2.82
CA HIS A 146 23.53 -0.91 2.88
C HIS A 146 23.49 -0.42 4.32
N ALA A 147 22.96 -1.23 5.24
CA ALA A 147 22.92 -0.87 6.67
C ALA A 147 24.31 -0.54 7.23
N ASP A 148 25.34 -1.32 6.88
CA ASP A 148 26.72 -1.12 7.34
C ASP A 148 27.35 0.21 6.90
N ARG A 149 26.82 0.85 5.85
CA ARG A 149 27.31 2.14 5.32
C ARG A 149 26.57 3.34 5.88
N LEU A 150 25.49 3.15 6.63
CA LEU A 150 24.71 4.25 7.18
C LEU A 150 25.39 4.83 8.42
N GLU A 151 25.61 6.14 8.40
CA GLU A 151 26.22 6.87 9.51
C GLU A 151 25.19 7.77 10.17
N PHE A 152 25.17 7.78 11.51
CA PHE A 152 24.28 8.60 12.31
C PHE A 152 25.08 9.36 13.39
N GLY A 153 24.59 10.53 13.76
CA GLY A 153 25.17 11.29 14.87
C GLY A 153 25.08 10.53 16.21
N PRO A 154 25.94 10.85 17.19
CA PRO A 154 26.01 10.11 18.46
C PRO A 154 24.71 10.15 19.28
N ASP A 155 23.88 11.19 19.10
CA ASP A 155 22.60 11.37 19.78
C ASP A 155 21.39 11.03 18.89
N ALA A 156 21.62 10.39 17.73
CA ALA A 156 20.55 10.05 16.81
C ALA A 156 19.59 9.03 17.44
N LYS A 157 18.29 9.33 17.38
CA LYS A 157 17.24 8.39 17.76
C LYS A 157 16.90 7.54 16.54
N LEU A 158 17.09 6.23 16.64
CA LEU A 158 16.84 5.30 15.54
C LEU A 158 15.68 4.36 15.85
N ALA A 159 14.83 4.13 14.86
CA ALA A 159 13.77 3.12 14.88
C ALA A 159 13.82 2.36 13.55
N TYR A 160 13.29 1.15 13.50
CA TYR A 160 13.11 0.44 12.23
C TYR A 160 11.67 -0.01 12.05
N LEU A 161 11.27 -0.05 10.79
CA LEU A 161 10.01 -0.63 10.31
C LEU A 161 10.36 -1.58 9.17
N THR A 162 9.46 -2.50 8.86
CA THR A 162 9.64 -3.41 7.72
C THR A 162 8.41 -3.39 6.85
N GLN A 163 8.63 -3.61 5.56
CA GLN A 163 7.59 -4.11 4.67
C GLN A 163 7.02 -5.43 5.23
N THR A 164 5.71 -5.64 5.05
CA THR A 164 4.95 -6.80 5.57
C THR A 164 5.07 -8.07 4.74
#